data_AF-A0A6A3BWX0-F1
#
_entry.id   AF-A0A6A3BWX0-F1
#
_cell.length_a   1.000
_cell.length_b   1.000
_cell.length_c   1.000
_cell.angle_alpha   90.00
_cell.angle_beta   90.00
_cell.angle_gamma   90.00
#
_symmetry.space_group_name_H-M   'P 1'
#
loop_
_entity.id
_entity.type
_entity.pdbx_description
1 polymer ?
#
loop_
_entity_poly.entity_id
_entity_poly.type
_entity_poly.pdbx_seq_one_letter_code
_entity_poly.pdbx_strand_id
1 'polypeptide(L)'
;MDEEEEEDGLPTASKTEHQEEEIGDKGLKKKLIKEGEGSETPKDGDEVEVHYTGTLLDGTKFDSSRDTGTPFKFKLGRGLVIQGWDDGVETMKKGENALFTIPPELAYGESGFSPSIPPDATLQFDIELLSWTAGRSESAPVCCTIL
;
A
#
# COMPACT_ATOMS: atom_id res chain seq x y z
N MET A 1 -18.41 -23.42 -48.36
CA MET A 1 -17.96 -24.10 -47.13
C MET A 1 -16.83 -23.20 -46.71
N ASP A 2 -17.23 -22.04 -46.22
CA ASP A 2 -16.40 -20.86 -46.10
C ASP A 2 -16.84 -20.24 -44.78
N GLU A 3 -15.84 -20.14 -43.94
CA GLU A 3 -15.83 -19.54 -42.62
C GLU A 3 -16.18 -18.05 -42.76
N GLU A 4 -17.20 -17.59 -42.03
CA GLU A 4 -17.33 -16.18 -41.68
C GLU A 4 -17.65 -16.08 -40.19
N GLU A 5 -16.87 -15.22 -39.54
CA GLU A 5 -16.85 -14.88 -38.13
C GLU A 5 -18.13 -14.16 -37.70
N GLU A 6 -18.52 -14.30 -36.43
CA GLU A 6 -19.02 -13.13 -35.70
C GLU A 6 -18.69 -13.25 -34.21
N GLU A 7 -18.32 -12.09 -33.67
CA GLU A 7 -17.76 -11.87 -32.35
C GLU A 7 -18.83 -11.70 -31.28
N ASP A 8 -18.58 -12.28 -30.10
CA ASP A 8 -19.23 -11.87 -28.85
C ASP A 8 -18.19 -11.71 -27.74
N GLY A 9 -17.62 -10.51 -27.67
CA GLY A 9 -17.71 -9.65 -26.49
C GLY A 9 -17.16 -10.13 -25.13
N LEU A 10 -15.99 -9.57 -24.79
CA LEU A 10 -15.58 -9.01 -23.49
C LEU A 10 -15.04 -9.95 -22.36
N PRO A 11 -14.09 -9.46 -21.51
CA PRO A 11 -12.95 -8.59 -21.76
C PRO A 11 -11.64 -9.37 -21.61
N THR A 12 -10.60 -8.87 -22.26
CA THR A 12 -9.24 -9.35 -22.09
C THR A 12 -8.84 -9.15 -20.64
N ALA A 13 -8.39 -10.23 -19.98
CA ALA A 13 -7.63 -10.15 -18.74
C ALA A 13 -6.35 -9.37 -19.06
N SER A 14 -6.45 -8.04 -18.94
CA SER A 14 -5.34 -7.13 -19.17
C SER A 14 -4.22 -7.52 -18.22
N LYS A 15 -3.10 -7.94 -18.80
CA LYS A 15 -1.80 -7.94 -18.14
C LYS A 15 -1.61 -6.54 -17.56
N THR A 16 -1.75 -6.39 -16.24
CA THR A 16 -1.36 -5.16 -15.55
C THR A 16 0.15 -5.00 -15.76
N GLU A 17 0.53 -4.14 -16.69
CA GLU A 17 1.91 -3.74 -16.89
C GLU A 17 2.42 -3.16 -15.57
N HIS A 18 3.55 -3.71 -15.11
CA HIS A 18 4.31 -3.29 -13.96
C HIS A 18 4.84 -1.85 -14.14
N GLN A 19 3.99 -0.85 -13.96
CA GLN A 19 4.46 0.52 -13.78
C GLN A 19 4.86 0.68 -12.32
N GLU A 20 6.17 0.72 -12.10
CA GLU A 20 6.77 1.13 -10.84
C GLU A 20 6.76 2.66 -10.81
N GLU A 21 6.00 3.24 -9.90
CA GLU A 21 5.90 4.67 -9.67
C GLU A 21 6.79 5.05 -8.49
N GLU A 22 7.55 6.13 -8.63
CA GLU A 22 8.31 6.69 -7.52
C GLU A 22 7.42 7.64 -6.72
N ILE A 23 7.33 7.42 -5.41
CA ILE A 23 6.59 8.25 -4.47
C ILE A 23 7.57 9.18 -3.76
N GLY A 24 7.36 10.48 -3.91
CA GLY A 24 8.22 11.51 -3.35
C GLY A 24 9.63 11.52 -3.96
N ASP A 25 10.56 12.20 -3.28
CA ASP A 25 11.93 12.43 -3.79
C ASP A 25 12.99 11.51 -3.13
N LYS A 26 12.56 10.57 -2.30
CA LYS A 26 13.44 9.74 -1.46
C LYS A 26 13.58 8.30 -1.97
N GLY A 27 13.18 8.03 -3.22
CA GLY A 27 13.34 6.72 -3.86
C GLY A 27 12.39 5.62 -3.37
N LEU A 28 11.27 5.98 -2.72
CA LEU A 28 10.20 5.04 -2.43
C LEU A 28 9.54 4.65 -3.76
N LYS A 29 9.49 3.35 -4.04
CA LYS A 29 8.86 2.84 -5.26
C LYS A 29 7.60 2.07 -4.91
N LYS A 30 6.54 2.29 -5.67
CA LYS A 30 5.26 1.60 -5.58
C LYS A 30 5.00 0.90 -6.89
N LYS A 31 4.63 -0.37 -6.80
CA LYS A 31 4.22 -1.17 -7.94
C LYS A 31 2.83 -1.74 -7.67
N LEU A 32 1.86 -1.31 -8.46
CA LEU A 32 0.48 -1.75 -8.32
C LEU A 32 0.35 -3.23 -8.71
N ILE A 33 -0.11 -4.06 -7.78
CA ILE A 33 -0.36 -5.50 -8.00
C ILE A 33 -1.85 -5.74 -8.27
N LYS A 34 -2.71 -5.06 -7.53
CA LYS A 34 -4.17 -5.11 -7.68
C LYS A 34 -4.73 -3.72 -7.43
N GLU A 35 -5.54 -3.24 -8.36
CA GLU A 35 -6.24 -1.97 -8.19
C GLU A 35 -7.23 -2.05 -7.03
N GLY A 36 -7.29 -0.98 -6.25
CA GLY A 36 -8.34 -0.80 -5.25
C GLY A 36 -9.63 -0.25 -5.86
N GLU A 37 -10.64 -0.17 -5.01
CA GLU A 37 -11.97 0.35 -5.32
C GLU A 37 -12.09 1.81 -4.87
N GLY A 38 -12.84 2.60 -5.65
CA GLY A 38 -13.12 3.99 -5.34
C GLY A 38 -12.00 4.96 -5.73
N SER A 39 -12.14 6.19 -5.26
CA SER A 39 -11.19 7.29 -5.49
C SER A 39 -10.65 7.89 -4.19
N GLU A 40 -11.10 7.38 -3.04
CA GLU A 40 -10.69 7.84 -1.73
C GLU A 40 -9.43 7.08 -1.27
N THR A 41 -8.56 7.80 -0.58
CA THR A 41 -7.36 7.29 0.08
C THR A 41 -7.36 7.72 1.54
N PRO A 42 -6.68 6.98 2.44
CA PRO A 42 -6.61 7.35 3.86
C PRO A 42 -5.81 8.64 4.03
N LYS A 43 -6.19 9.44 5.04
CA LYS A 43 -5.57 10.73 5.35
C LYS A 43 -4.77 10.67 6.65
N ASP A 44 -3.91 11.67 6.86
CA ASP A 44 -3.20 11.84 8.14
C ASP A 44 -4.17 11.74 9.33
N GLY A 45 -3.80 10.89 10.29
CA GLY A 45 -4.57 10.62 11.50
C GLY A 45 -5.59 9.50 11.38
N ASP A 46 -5.90 9.01 10.18
CA ASP A 46 -6.80 7.87 9.99
C ASP A 46 -6.19 6.58 10.56
N GLU A 47 -7.05 5.72 11.10
CA GLU A 47 -6.65 4.38 11.54
C GLU A 47 -6.81 3.42 10.37
N VAL A 48 -5.70 3.01 9.77
CA VAL A 48 -5.67 2.11 8.61
C VAL A 48 -5.49 0.67 9.06
N GLU A 49 -6.08 -0.25 8.32
CA GLU A 49 -5.99 -1.69 8.53
C GLU A 49 -5.46 -2.36 7.26
N VAL A 50 -4.31 -3.02 7.37
CA VAL A 50 -3.59 -3.58 6.23
C VAL A 50 -3.19 -5.03 6.47
N HIS A 51 -3.17 -5.82 5.39
CA HIS A 51 -2.35 -7.02 5.35
C HIS A 51 -1.01 -6.69 4.71
N TYR A 52 0.08 -7.28 5.22
CA TYR A 52 1.39 -7.07 4.63
C TYR A 52 2.27 -8.30 4.72
N THR A 53 3.28 -8.33 3.85
CA THR A 53 4.41 -9.25 3.92
C THR A 53 5.69 -8.48 3.60
N GLY A 54 6.59 -8.43 4.58
CA GLY A 54 7.91 -7.80 4.46
C GLY A 54 8.98 -8.82 4.10
N THR A 55 9.69 -8.55 3.02
CA THR A 55 10.83 -9.35 2.53
C THR A 55 12.05 -8.47 2.28
N LEU A 56 13.23 -9.02 2.50
CA LEU A 56 14.49 -8.44 2.01
C LEU A 56 14.57 -8.59 0.48
N LEU A 57 15.49 -7.85 -0.17
CA LEU A 57 15.70 -7.96 -1.63
C LEU A 57 16.16 -9.34 -2.09
N ASP A 58 16.77 -10.14 -1.21
CA ASP A 58 17.12 -11.53 -1.51
C ASP A 58 15.92 -12.49 -1.44
N GLY A 59 14.73 -11.98 -1.04
CA GLY A 59 13.50 -12.74 -0.89
C GLY A 59 13.27 -13.32 0.50
N THR A 60 14.21 -13.15 1.44
CA THR A 60 14.01 -13.57 2.83
C THR A 60 12.87 -12.79 3.48
N LYS A 61 11.80 -13.49 3.82
CA LYS A 61 10.67 -12.94 4.58
C LYS A 61 11.09 -12.74 6.04
N PHE A 62 10.97 -11.50 6.53
CA PHE A 62 11.25 -11.18 7.92
C PHE A 62 9.99 -11.00 8.77
N ASP A 63 8.86 -10.61 8.16
CA ASP A 63 7.62 -10.40 8.88
C ASP A 63 6.38 -10.50 7.95
N SER A 64 5.24 -10.94 8.48
CA SER A 64 3.98 -10.99 7.71
C SER A 64 2.77 -11.06 8.63
N SER A 65 1.78 -10.19 8.40
CA SER A 65 0.49 -10.26 9.09
C SER A 65 -0.43 -11.35 8.52
N ARG A 66 -0.11 -11.87 7.34
CA ARG A 66 -0.88 -12.96 6.70
C ARG A 66 -0.61 -14.31 7.40
N ASP A 67 0.60 -14.50 7.95
CA ASP A 67 0.97 -15.72 8.69
C ASP A 67 0.17 -15.88 10.00
N THR A 68 -0.17 -14.76 10.65
CA THR A 68 -0.97 -14.74 11.88
C THR A 68 -2.47 -14.58 11.62
N GLY A 69 -2.85 -14.30 10.36
CA GLY A 69 -4.23 -14.05 9.94
C GLY A 69 -4.86 -12.80 10.56
N THR A 70 -4.09 -11.98 11.27
CA THR A 70 -4.59 -10.78 11.95
C THR A 70 -4.09 -9.55 11.20
N PRO A 71 -4.98 -8.71 10.65
CA PRO A 71 -4.58 -7.46 10.02
C PRO A 71 -3.82 -6.55 10.98
N PHE A 72 -2.89 -5.77 10.43
CA PHE A 72 -2.14 -4.81 11.20
C PHE A 72 -2.83 -3.45 11.13
N LYS A 73 -3.03 -2.84 12.30
CA LYS A 73 -3.68 -1.54 12.44
C LYS A 73 -2.69 -0.51 12.95
N PHE A 74 -2.65 0.65 12.30
CA PHE A 74 -1.83 1.77 12.75
C PHE A 74 -2.48 3.09 12.37
N LYS A 75 -2.00 4.19 12.96
CA LYS A 75 -2.44 5.55 12.61
C LYS A 75 -1.48 6.14 11.58
N LEU A 76 -2.03 6.53 10.44
CA LEU A 76 -1.27 7.11 9.33
C LEU A 76 -0.71 8.49 9.69
N GLY A 77 0.55 8.75 9.31
CA GLY A 77 1.21 10.06 9.44
C GLY A 77 1.68 10.39 10.86
N ARG A 78 1.65 9.40 11.78
CA ARG A 78 2.06 9.58 13.18
C ARG A 78 3.47 9.09 13.48
N GLY A 79 4.21 8.58 12.48
CA GLY A 79 5.53 8.00 12.68
C GLY A 79 5.51 6.77 13.60
N LEU A 80 4.38 6.06 13.64
CA LEU A 80 4.23 4.79 14.36
C LEU A 80 4.78 3.61 13.55
N VAL A 81 4.95 3.83 12.25
CA VAL A 81 5.54 2.91 11.28
C VAL A 81 6.72 3.61 10.59
N ILE A 82 7.46 2.86 9.77
CA ILE A 82 8.52 3.43 8.96
C ILE A 82 7.98 4.49 8.00
N GLN A 83 8.78 5.51 7.69
CA GLN A 83 8.30 6.65 6.88
C GLN A 83 7.78 6.20 5.50
N GLY A 84 8.40 5.19 4.88
CA GLY A 84 7.93 4.69 3.59
C GLY A 84 6.53 4.06 3.62
N TRP A 85 6.04 3.64 4.79
CA TRP A 85 4.65 3.21 4.95
C TRP A 85 3.69 4.39 5.08
N ASP A 86 4.07 5.43 5.83
CA ASP A 86 3.25 6.64 5.95
C ASP A 86 3.07 7.28 4.56
N ASP A 87 4.15 7.47 3.81
CA ASP A 87 4.15 8.05 2.46
C ASP A 87 3.54 7.11 1.40
N GLY A 88 3.65 5.78 1.60
CA GLY A 88 3.15 4.78 0.66
C GLY A 88 1.65 4.54 0.78
N VAL A 89 1.16 4.32 2.01
CA VAL A 89 -0.23 3.93 2.28
C VAL A 89 -1.20 5.08 2.05
N GLU A 90 -0.79 6.34 2.18
CA GLU A 90 -1.63 7.50 1.82
C GLU A 90 -2.03 7.51 0.32
N THR A 91 -1.25 6.83 -0.53
CA THR A 91 -1.51 6.74 -1.98
C THR A 91 -2.40 5.56 -2.37
N MET A 92 -2.74 4.68 -1.42
CA MET A 92 -3.46 3.45 -1.69
C MET A 92 -4.98 3.65 -1.59
N LYS A 93 -5.70 2.97 -2.49
CA LYS A 93 -7.16 2.87 -2.45
C LYS A 93 -7.61 1.67 -1.63
N LYS A 94 -8.89 1.68 -1.24
CA LYS A 94 -9.49 0.56 -0.51
C LYS A 94 -9.41 -0.73 -1.32
N GLY A 95 -8.91 -1.81 -0.73
CA GLY A 95 -8.74 -3.11 -1.40
C GLY A 95 -7.58 -3.17 -2.40
N GLU A 96 -6.78 -2.10 -2.50
CA GLU A 96 -5.59 -2.07 -3.34
C GLU A 96 -4.50 -2.98 -2.74
N ASN A 97 -3.83 -3.73 -3.60
CA ASN A 97 -2.59 -4.41 -3.24
C ASN A 97 -1.44 -3.81 -4.05
N ALA A 98 -0.40 -3.37 -3.36
CA ALA A 98 0.77 -2.78 -3.99
C ALA A 98 2.05 -3.30 -3.33
N LEU A 99 3.09 -3.43 -4.14
CA LEU A 99 4.42 -3.79 -3.73
C LEU A 99 5.25 -2.52 -3.58
N PHE A 100 5.72 -2.25 -2.38
CA PHE A 100 6.57 -1.10 -2.08
C PHE A 100 8.02 -1.53 -1.94
N THR A 101 8.93 -0.87 -2.64
CA THR A 101 10.37 -0.99 -2.42
C THR A 101 10.82 0.25 -1.66
N ILE A 102 11.23 0.04 -0.42
CA ILE A 102 11.51 1.10 0.55
C ILE A 102 13.03 1.13 0.80
N PRO A 103 13.72 2.22 0.43
CA PRO A 103 15.13 2.36 0.71
C PRO A 103 15.36 2.51 2.23
N PRO A 104 16.59 2.21 2.71
CA PRO A 104 16.89 2.23 4.14
C PRO A 104 16.60 3.57 4.81
N GLU A 105 16.78 4.69 4.10
CA GLU A 105 16.49 6.05 4.60
C GLU A 105 15.01 6.27 4.99
N LEU A 106 14.11 5.49 4.39
CA LEU A 106 12.67 5.49 4.68
C LEU A 106 12.22 4.29 5.52
N ALA A 107 13.17 3.44 5.94
CA ALA A 107 12.95 2.23 6.71
C ALA A 107 13.72 2.27 8.05
N TYR A 108 14.72 1.40 8.23
CA TYR A 108 15.48 1.24 9.48
C TYR A 108 16.90 1.83 9.43
N GLY A 109 17.29 2.43 8.30
CA GLY A 109 18.58 3.11 8.10
C GLY A 109 19.80 2.25 8.39
N GLU A 110 20.90 2.91 8.74
CA GLU A 110 22.19 2.30 9.11
C GLU A 110 22.10 1.41 10.37
N SER A 111 21.05 1.58 11.19
CA SER A 111 20.86 0.79 12.40
C SER A 111 20.29 -0.60 12.12
N GLY A 112 19.52 -0.75 11.04
CA GLY A 112 18.75 -1.97 10.76
C GLY A 112 17.79 -2.33 11.90
N PHE A 113 17.36 -3.59 11.93
CA PHE A 113 16.53 -4.14 13.00
C PHE A 113 16.92 -5.58 13.28
N SER A 114 17.82 -5.77 14.24
CA SER A 114 18.34 -7.08 14.63
C SER A 114 17.24 -7.97 15.25
N PRO A 115 17.19 -9.28 14.92
CA PRO A 115 18.12 -10.04 14.07
C PRO A 115 17.73 -10.11 12.59
N SER A 116 16.59 -9.55 12.20
CA SER A 116 15.94 -9.86 10.92
C SER A 116 16.28 -8.91 9.77
N ILE A 117 16.69 -7.67 10.07
CA ILE A 117 16.94 -6.62 9.08
C ILE A 117 18.36 -6.09 9.26
N PRO A 118 19.25 -6.24 8.27
CA PRO A 118 20.61 -5.72 8.36
C PRO A 118 20.65 -4.18 8.25
N PRO A 119 21.77 -3.55 8.63
CA PRO A 119 22.08 -2.16 8.32
C PRO A 119 21.90 -1.85 6.83
N ASP A 120 21.37 -0.66 6.51
CA ASP A 120 21.22 -0.15 5.14
C ASP A 120 20.43 -1.08 4.20
N ALA A 121 19.56 -1.91 4.77
CA ALA A 121 18.72 -2.81 4.02
C ALA A 121 17.62 -2.06 3.28
N THR A 122 17.53 -2.28 1.97
CA THR A 122 16.33 -1.98 1.20
C THR A 122 15.31 -3.08 1.44
N LEU A 123 14.07 -2.68 1.75
CA LEU A 123 12.98 -3.59 2.08
C LEU A 123 11.95 -3.62 0.97
N GLN A 124 11.31 -4.76 0.81
CA GLN A 124 10.18 -4.92 -0.08
C GLN A 124 8.95 -5.33 0.74
N PHE A 125 7.86 -4.59 0.59
CA PHE A 125 6.61 -4.84 1.30
C PHE A 125 5.47 -5.04 0.31
N ASP A 126 4.87 -6.22 0.30
CA ASP A 126 3.54 -6.42 -0.28
C ASP A 126 2.53 -5.92 0.74
N ILE A 127 1.77 -4.87 0.42
CA ILE A 127 0.77 -4.27 1.31
C ILE A 127 -0.58 -4.27 0.60
N GLU A 128 -1.59 -4.79 1.31
CA GLU A 128 -2.98 -4.78 0.93
C GLU A 128 -3.77 -3.91 1.91
N LEU A 129 -4.34 -2.81 1.42
CA LEU A 129 -5.16 -1.92 2.23
C LEU A 129 -6.57 -2.48 2.35
N LEU A 130 -6.96 -2.97 3.52
CA LEU A 130 -8.29 -3.59 3.70
C LEU A 130 -9.36 -2.52 3.96
N SER A 131 -9.09 -1.63 4.90
CA SER A 131 -10.00 -0.54 5.25
C SER A 131 -9.27 0.53 6.06
N TRP A 132 -9.93 1.66 6.27
CA TRP A 132 -9.51 2.64 7.25
C TRP A 132 -10.74 3.25 7.93
N THR A 133 -10.53 3.74 9.14
CA THR A 133 -11.52 4.53 9.87
C THR A 133 -10.99 5.94 9.98
N ALA A 134 -11.79 6.90 9.50
CA ALA A 134 -11.45 8.31 9.59
C ALA A 134 -11.17 8.67 11.05
N GLY A 135 -9.97 9.20 11.31
CA GLY A 135 -9.46 9.46 12.65
C GLY A 135 -10.10 10.68 13.30
N ARG A 136 -11.44 10.71 13.41
CA ARG A 136 -12.27 11.75 14.03
C ARG A 136 -11.61 13.14 14.05
N SER A 137 -11.19 13.63 12.89
CA SER A 137 -11.21 15.05 12.63
C SER A 137 -12.67 15.39 12.39
N GLU A 138 -13.25 16.19 13.27
CA GLU A 138 -14.60 16.74 13.12
C GLU A 138 -14.70 17.58 11.83
N SER A 139 -14.79 16.95 10.66
CA SER A 139 -15.54 17.57 9.57
C SER A 139 -16.99 17.23 9.83
N ALA A 140 -17.61 18.02 10.71
CA ALA A 140 -19.06 18.12 10.72
C ALA A 140 -19.51 18.30 9.27
N PRO A 141 -20.58 17.62 8.82
CA PRO A 141 -21.20 18.04 7.58
C PRO A 141 -21.52 19.52 7.78
N VAL A 142 -21.04 20.40 6.90
CA VAL A 142 -21.68 21.71 6.73
C VAL A 142 -23.02 21.40 6.08
N CYS A 143 -23.90 20.81 6.89
CA CYS A 143 -25.26 20.53 6.56
C CYS A 143 -25.93 21.90 6.58
N CYS A 144 -25.96 22.52 5.40
CA CYS A 144 -27.14 23.21 4.88
C CYS A 144 -28.08 23.72 5.99
N THR A 145 -27.80 24.87 6.61
CA THR A 145 -28.84 25.57 7.35
C THR A 145 -28.58 27.08 7.43
N ILE A 146 -29.60 27.82 7.00
CA ILE A 146 -30.00 29.18 7.38
C ILE A 146 -29.59 30.33 6.43
N LEU A 147 -30.56 30.61 5.55
CA LEU A 147 -31.01 31.88 4.93
C LEU A 147 -30.30 32.39 3.68
#